data_AF-A0A7C4A6U2-F1
#
_entry.id   AF-A0A7C4A6U2-F1
#
_cell.length_a   1.000
_cell.length_b   1.000
_cell.length_c   1.000
_cell.angle_alpha   90.00
_cell.angle_beta   90.00
_cell.angle_gamma   90.00
#
_symmetry.space_group_name_H-M   'P 1'
#
loop_
_entity.id
_entity.type
_entity.pdbx_description
1 polymer ?
#
loop_
_entity_poly.entity_id
_entity_poly.type
_entity_poly.pdbx_seq_one_letter_code
_entity_poly.pdbx_strand_id
1 'polypeptide(L)'
;MILLGQFLGREGDQGKFLLLTAMIILLISPLMLFDIGFQLSFAATAGLIWIYPILRKKTFYSFSENFDSVSDSLGKNRSLVNELSGARKVKSHKICWTRRVLNFMAAFPLLGESFLVTISAQLATLPILLVNFGQFSWLSPLVNILVLPIIPSLMALGLALSVLSFVSRFFSQVLAWFLWPLLTWFVGVVNWFGHWSWISWEVGKLSGWWAGGYYLFLIFMMNRRRFLARVFPPKTKIAKCCAKKLYERIGNS
;
A
#
# COMPACT_ATOMS: atom_id res chain seq x y z
N MET A 1 21.37 -0.75 11.68
CA MET A 1 20.69 -1.60 10.66
C MET A 1 20.80 -1.07 9.23
N ILE A 2 20.71 0.24 8.98
CA ILE A 2 20.85 0.81 7.62
C ILE A 2 22.22 0.52 6.98
N LEU A 3 23.30 0.52 7.78
CA LEU A 3 24.66 0.18 7.31
C LEU A 3 24.87 -1.30 6.97
N LEU A 4 24.14 -2.22 7.63
CA LEU A 4 24.22 -3.66 7.33
C LEU A 4 23.47 -4.01 6.03
N GLY A 5 22.42 -3.25 5.71
CA GLY A 5 21.65 -3.38 4.48
C GLY A 5 22.42 -2.98 3.22
N GLN A 6 23.42 -2.09 3.34
CA GLN A 6 24.27 -1.70 2.21
C GLN A 6 25.35 -2.75 1.88
N PHE A 7 25.78 -3.56 2.86
CA PHE A 7 26.72 -4.66 2.64
C PHE A 7 26.07 -5.93 2.05
N LEU A 8 24.75 -6.12 2.21
CA LEU A 8 24.00 -7.25 1.65
C LEU A 8 23.45 -6.99 0.23
N GLY A 9 24.11 -6.09 -0.49
CA GLY A 9 24.19 -5.98 -1.95
C GLY A 9 23.31 -6.91 -2.79
N ARG A 10 22.05 -6.49 -3.01
CA ARG A 10 21.31 -6.47 -4.29
C ARG A 10 19.84 -6.24 -3.98
N GLU A 11 19.29 -5.14 -4.47
CA GLU A 11 17.90 -4.68 -4.27
C GLU A 11 16.80 -5.63 -4.84
N GLY A 12 17.13 -6.87 -5.19
CA GLY A 12 16.23 -7.83 -5.83
C GLY A 12 15.78 -9.02 -4.97
N ASP A 13 16.33 -9.22 -3.78
CA ASP A 13 16.18 -10.49 -3.04
C ASP A 13 15.34 -10.41 -1.75
N GLN A 14 14.53 -9.35 -1.57
CA GLN A 14 13.63 -9.21 -0.40
C GLN A 14 12.78 -10.47 -0.14
N GLY A 15 12.32 -11.14 -1.20
CA GLY A 15 11.59 -12.41 -1.09
C GLY A 15 12.43 -13.59 -0.59
N LYS A 16 13.74 -13.63 -0.88
CA LYS A 16 14.64 -14.67 -0.38
C LYS A 16 14.89 -14.53 1.12
N PHE A 17 15.00 -13.30 1.61
CA PHE A 17 15.10 -13.04 3.06
C PHE A 17 13.82 -13.45 3.80
N LEU A 18 12.64 -13.24 3.20
CA LEU A 18 11.38 -13.74 3.75
C LEU A 18 11.40 -15.27 3.85
N LEU A 19 11.79 -15.97 2.77
CA LEU A 19 11.89 -17.44 2.77
C LEU A 19 12.92 -17.96 3.76
N LEU A 20 14.08 -17.30 3.87
CA LEU A 20 15.12 -17.66 4.83
C LEU A 20 14.63 -17.48 6.27
N THR A 21 13.94 -16.38 6.55
CA THR A 21 13.30 -16.14 7.85
C THR A 21 12.25 -17.24 8.15
N ALA A 22 11.41 -17.57 7.17
CA ALA A 22 10.42 -18.64 7.31
C ALA A 22 11.09 -19.98 7.65
N MET A 23 12.16 -20.31 6.92
CA MET A 23 12.92 -21.55 7.09
C MET A 23 13.53 -21.65 8.50
N ILE A 24 14.14 -20.58 9.01
CA ILE A 24 14.72 -20.57 10.37
C ILE A 24 13.63 -20.76 11.42
N ILE A 25 12.50 -20.05 11.30
CA ILE A 25 11.39 -20.18 12.25
C ILE A 25 10.82 -21.61 12.22
N LEU A 26 10.69 -22.19 11.03
CA LEU A 26 10.23 -23.56 10.81
C LEU A 26 11.16 -24.63 11.37
N LEU A 27 12.48 -24.36 11.39
CA LEU A 27 13.47 -25.24 12.03
C LEU A 27 13.32 -25.27 13.55
N ILE A 28 12.92 -24.16 14.18
CA ILE A 28 12.71 -24.08 15.63
C ILE A 28 11.42 -24.79 16.02
N SER A 29 10.33 -24.54 15.29
CA SER A 29 9.02 -25.12 15.57
C SER A 29 8.25 -25.43 14.28
N PRO A 30 8.24 -26.69 13.79
CA PRO A 30 7.58 -27.04 12.53
C PRO A 30 6.06 -26.88 12.59
N LEU A 31 5.47 -26.94 13.79
CA LEU A 31 4.04 -26.77 13.99
C LEU A 31 3.54 -25.34 13.70
N MET A 32 4.44 -24.33 13.68
CA MET A 32 4.07 -22.93 13.40
C MET A 32 3.48 -22.72 12.00
N LEU A 33 3.69 -23.66 11.07
CA LEU A 33 3.03 -23.62 9.75
C LEU A 33 1.49 -23.60 9.85
N PHE A 34 0.93 -24.16 10.92
CA PHE A 34 -0.51 -24.20 11.17
C PHE A 34 -1.00 -23.05 12.05
N ASP A 35 -0.10 -22.25 12.61
CA ASP A 35 -0.47 -21.09 13.40
C ASP A 35 -0.98 -19.96 12.52
N ILE A 36 -2.20 -19.52 12.80
CA ILE A 36 -2.86 -18.44 12.05
C ILE A 36 -2.03 -17.14 12.11
N GLY A 37 -1.39 -16.86 13.26
CA GLY A 37 -0.54 -15.68 13.43
C GLY A 37 0.68 -15.68 12.50
N PHE A 38 1.34 -16.83 12.35
CA PHE A 38 2.45 -17.00 11.41
C PHE A 38 1.98 -16.79 9.98
N GLN A 39 0.87 -17.43 9.60
CA GLN A 39 0.28 -17.32 8.26
C GLN A 39 -0.08 -15.86 7.91
N LEU A 40 -0.73 -15.14 8.83
CA LEU A 40 -1.13 -13.76 8.63
C LEU A 40 0.09 -12.82 8.50
N SER A 41 1.09 -12.97 9.37
CA SER A 41 2.29 -12.12 9.33
C SER A 41 3.06 -12.33 8.02
N PHE A 42 3.32 -13.59 7.63
CA PHE A 42 4.03 -13.90 6.40
C PHE A 42 3.26 -13.46 5.15
N ALA A 43 1.94 -13.66 5.13
CA ALA A 43 1.10 -13.21 4.04
C ALA A 43 1.08 -11.67 3.93
N ALA A 44 0.99 -10.94 5.05
CA ALA A 44 1.04 -9.49 5.06
C ALA A 44 2.36 -8.96 4.50
N THR A 45 3.49 -9.53 4.95
CA THR A 45 4.82 -9.14 4.46
C THR A 45 5.03 -9.50 2.99
N ALA A 46 4.59 -10.69 2.55
CA ALA A 46 4.63 -11.09 1.14
C ALA A 46 3.76 -10.17 0.27
N GLY A 47 2.56 -9.81 0.75
CA GLY A 47 1.68 -8.83 0.13
C GLY A 47 2.35 -7.47 -0.04
N LEU A 48 3.05 -6.99 0.99
CA LEU A 48 3.79 -5.74 0.92
C LEU A 48 4.97 -5.83 -0.07
N ILE A 49 5.70 -6.93 -0.14
CA ILE A 49 6.84 -7.04 -1.08
C ILE A 49 6.36 -7.11 -2.54
N TRP A 50 5.22 -7.75 -2.79
CA TRP A 50 4.78 -8.07 -4.15
C TRP A 50 3.61 -7.23 -4.67
N ILE A 51 2.59 -6.96 -3.86
CA ILE A 51 1.37 -6.25 -4.27
C ILE A 51 1.59 -4.72 -4.21
N TYR A 52 2.23 -4.22 -3.15
CA TYR A 52 2.50 -2.79 -2.98
C TYR A 52 3.23 -2.14 -4.17
N PRO A 53 4.36 -2.66 -4.70
CA PRO A 53 5.04 -2.01 -5.82
C PRO A 53 4.20 -1.95 -7.10
N ILE A 54 3.22 -2.85 -7.25
CA ILE A 54 2.32 -2.90 -8.41
C ILE A 54 1.23 -1.83 -8.27
N LEU A 55 0.68 -1.69 -7.06
CA LEU A 55 -0.28 -0.64 -6.74
C LEU A 55 0.35 0.76 -6.86
N ARG A 56 1.55 0.95 -6.29
CA ARG A 56 2.27 2.24 -6.30
C ARG A 56 2.61 2.70 -7.72
N LYS A 57 3.13 1.82 -8.58
CA LYS A 57 3.51 2.16 -9.97
C LYS A 57 2.32 2.59 -10.83
N LYS A 58 1.13 2.06 -10.59
CA LYS A 58 -0.05 2.38 -11.41
C LYS A 58 -0.71 3.69 -10.99
N THR A 59 -0.70 3.98 -9.68
CA THR A 59 -1.40 5.14 -9.11
C THR A 59 -0.51 6.40 -9.02
N PHE A 60 0.75 6.25 -8.61
CA PHE A 60 1.62 7.40 -8.31
C PHE A 60 2.46 7.86 -9.52
N TYR A 61 2.91 6.92 -10.36
CA TYR A 61 3.77 7.23 -11.53
C TYR A 61 3.04 8.03 -12.61
N SER A 62 1.78 7.67 -12.91
CA SER A 62 0.94 8.40 -13.87
C SER A 62 0.59 9.82 -13.43
N PHE A 63 0.72 10.14 -12.14
CA PHE A 63 0.42 11.44 -11.58
C PHE A 63 1.65 12.36 -11.58
N SER A 64 2.81 11.88 -11.09
CA SER A 64 4.07 12.66 -11.09
C SER A 64 4.49 13.06 -12.51
N GLU A 65 4.48 12.12 -13.45
CA GLU A 65 4.92 12.37 -14.84
C GLU A 65 4.00 13.38 -15.57
N ASN A 66 2.70 13.39 -15.27
CA ASN A 66 1.76 14.39 -15.81
C ASN A 66 1.92 15.77 -15.16
N PHE A 67 2.35 15.87 -13.90
CA PHE A 67 2.57 17.14 -13.24
C PHE A 67 3.91 17.77 -13.65
N ASP A 68 4.98 16.96 -13.69
CA ASP A 68 6.31 17.40 -14.09
C ASP A 68 6.36 17.79 -15.57
N SER A 69 5.73 17.01 -16.47
CA SER A 69 5.66 17.37 -17.90
C SER A 69 4.80 18.61 -18.19
N VAL A 70 3.78 18.89 -17.38
CA VAL A 70 2.96 20.12 -17.49
C VAL A 70 3.73 21.31 -16.91
N SER A 71 4.40 21.15 -15.77
CA SER A 71 5.24 22.20 -15.16
C SER A 71 6.42 22.58 -16.08
N ASP A 72 7.10 21.60 -16.68
CA ASP A 72 8.17 21.85 -17.65
C ASP A 72 7.66 22.49 -18.94
N SER A 73 6.50 22.07 -19.44
CA SER A 73 5.91 22.70 -20.64
C SER A 73 5.46 24.14 -20.39
N LEU A 74 4.95 24.46 -19.19
CA LEU A 74 4.53 25.81 -18.80
C LEU A 74 5.73 26.71 -18.44
N GLY A 75 6.77 26.14 -17.82
CA GLY A 75 8.02 26.84 -17.52
C GLY A 75 8.79 27.24 -18.78
N LYS A 76 8.71 26.42 -19.83
CA LYS A 76 9.43 26.64 -21.10
C LYS A 76 8.74 27.64 -22.03
N ASN A 77 7.45 27.95 -21.83
CA ASN A 77 6.65 28.73 -22.78
C ASN A 77 5.72 29.73 -22.08
N ARG A 78 6.32 30.64 -21.32
CA ARG A 78 5.62 31.70 -20.56
C ARG A 78 4.78 32.64 -21.45
N SER A 79 5.11 32.77 -22.74
CA SER A 79 4.32 33.48 -23.76
C SER A 79 3.03 32.75 -24.15
N LEU A 80 3.06 31.42 -24.22
CA LEU A 80 1.92 30.55 -24.55
C LEU A 80 0.89 30.47 -23.41
N VAL A 81 1.32 30.66 -22.16
CA VAL A 81 0.42 30.75 -20.99
C VAL A 81 -0.46 31.99 -21.06
N ASN A 82 0.09 33.11 -21.53
CA ASN A 82 -0.66 34.36 -21.74
C ASN A 82 -1.61 34.28 -22.95
N GLU A 83 -1.30 33.43 -23.92
CA GLU A 83 -2.13 33.21 -25.11
C GLU A 83 -3.30 32.24 -24.83
N LEU A 84 -3.05 31.19 -24.04
CA LEU A 84 -4.08 30.22 -23.62
C LEU A 84 -5.05 30.78 -22.56
N SER A 85 -4.64 31.78 -21.77
CA SER A 85 -5.54 32.44 -20.82
C SER A 85 -6.59 33.32 -21.50
N GLY A 86 -6.42 33.67 -22.78
CA GLY A 86 -7.45 34.26 -23.64
C GLY A 86 -8.40 33.24 -24.31
N ALA A 87 -8.02 31.96 -24.38
CA ALA A 87 -8.72 30.94 -25.16
C ALA A 87 -9.57 30.00 -24.28
N ARG A 88 -10.81 30.46 -24.01
CA ARG A 88 -12.05 29.69 -23.74
C ARG A 88 -11.98 28.15 -23.54
N LYS A 89 -12.53 27.73 -22.38
CA LYS A 89 -13.45 26.58 -22.12
C LYS A 89 -13.26 25.30 -22.96
N VAL A 90 -12.53 24.33 -22.42
CA VAL A 90 -12.67 22.91 -22.82
C VAL A 90 -13.61 22.18 -21.85
N LYS A 91 -14.79 21.81 -22.34
CA LYS A 91 -15.78 20.96 -21.67
C LYS A 91 -15.24 19.52 -21.62
N SER A 92 -14.81 19.06 -20.44
CA SER A 92 -14.45 17.65 -20.20
C SER A 92 -15.34 17.05 -19.11
N HIS A 93 -16.51 16.57 -19.51
CA HIS A 93 -17.62 16.29 -18.59
C HIS A 93 -17.64 14.87 -17.97
N LYS A 94 -16.72 13.95 -18.34
CA LYS A 94 -16.66 12.58 -17.77
C LYS A 94 -15.41 12.28 -16.92
N ILE A 95 -14.47 13.23 -16.82
CA ILE A 95 -13.17 13.08 -16.15
C ILE A 95 -13.09 13.89 -14.84
N CYS A 96 -14.20 14.52 -14.40
CA CYS A 96 -14.17 15.47 -13.28
C CYS A 96 -14.21 14.80 -11.89
N TRP A 97 -14.96 13.69 -11.73
CA TRP A 97 -15.17 13.05 -10.43
C TRP A 97 -13.95 12.28 -9.93
N THR A 98 -13.38 11.43 -10.78
CA THR A 98 -12.15 10.69 -10.46
C THR A 98 -10.99 11.62 -10.16
N ARG A 99 -10.92 12.77 -10.85
CA ARG A 99 -9.86 13.78 -10.70
C ARG A 99 -9.99 14.60 -9.42
N ARG A 100 -11.21 14.82 -8.91
CA ARG A 100 -11.45 15.56 -7.65
C ARG A 100 -11.09 14.71 -6.42
N VAL A 101 -11.39 13.41 -6.45
CA VAL A 101 -10.97 12.46 -5.40
C VAL A 101 -9.46 12.23 -5.45
N LEU A 102 -8.87 12.09 -6.64
CA LEU A 102 -7.41 11.94 -6.79
C LEU A 102 -6.65 13.18 -6.31
N ASN A 103 -7.11 14.40 -6.63
CA ASN A 103 -6.47 15.63 -6.17
C ASN A 103 -6.61 15.84 -4.65
N PHE A 104 -7.66 15.32 -4.03
CA PHE A 104 -7.82 15.33 -2.56
C PHE A 104 -6.87 14.31 -1.89
N MET A 105 -6.67 13.14 -2.50
CA MET A 105 -5.69 12.14 -2.03
C MET A 105 -4.24 12.58 -2.26
N ALA A 106 -3.97 13.35 -3.32
CA ALA A 106 -2.66 13.93 -3.61
C ALA A 106 -2.28 15.11 -2.69
N ALA A 107 -3.23 15.69 -1.95
CA ALA A 107 -2.96 16.73 -0.95
C ALA A 107 -2.28 16.17 0.33
N PHE A 108 -2.30 14.85 0.54
CA PHE A 108 -1.69 14.18 1.69
C PHE A 108 -0.79 13.01 1.26
N PRO A 109 0.47 13.26 0.83
CA PRO A 109 1.37 12.20 0.38
C PRO A 109 1.61 11.11 1.45
N LEU A 110 1.53 11.46 2.73
CA LEU A 110 1.69 10.52 3.86
C LEU A 110 0.49 9.56 4.02
N LEU A 111 -0.74 10.02 3.74
CA LEU A 111 -1.94 9.19 3.83
C LEU A 111 -2.04 8.22 2.66
N GLY A 112 -1.64 8.64 1.46
CA GLY A 112 -1.69 7.79 0.26
C GLY A 112 -0.82 6.54 0.39
N GLU A 113 0.44 6.68 0.82
CA GLU A 113 1.36 5.55 0.96
C GLU A 113 0.92 4.59 2.09
N SER A 114 0.49 5.13 3.24
CA SER A 114 0.00 4.32 4.37
C SER A 114 -1.26 3.51 4.00
N PHE A 115 -2.14 4.10 3.20
CA PHE A 115 -3.33 3.44 2.69
C PHE A 115 -2.99 2.31 1.71
N LEU A 116 -2.06 2.54 0.78
CA LEU A 116 -1.61 1.53 -0.18
C LEU A 116 -0.93 0.34 0.51
N VAL A 117 -0.10 0.59 1.52
CA VAL A 117 0.52 -0.44 2.34
C VAL A 117 -0.56 -1.30 3.01
N THR A 118 -1.56 -0.66 3.62
CA THR A 118 -2.64 -1.34 4.34
C THR A 118 -3.50 -2.20 3.41
N ILE A 119 -3.87 -1.67 2.23
CA ILE A 119 -4.58 -2.42 1.19
C ILE A 119 -3.77 -3.62 0.72
N SER A 120 -2.47 -3.46 0.53
CA SER A 120 -1.60 -4.56 0.06
C SER A 120 -1.57 -5.71 1.06
N ALA A 121 -1.41 -5.40 2.35
CA ALA A 121 -1.43 -6.38 3.42
C ALA A 121 -2.80 -7.04 3.56
N GLN A 122 -3.88 -6.28 3.47
CA GLN A 122 -5.25 -6.79 3.55
C GLN A 122 -5.57 -7.71 2.39
N LEU A 123 -5.27 -7.33 1.14
CA LEU A 123 -5.49 -8.20 -0.02
C LEU A 123 -4.74 -9.53 0.10
N ALA A 124 -3.56 -9.54 0.72
CA ALA A 124 -2.79 -10.76 0.91
C ALA A 124 -3.30 -11.62 2.09
N THR A 125 -3.88 -11.01 3.13
CA THR A 125 -4.32 -11.71 4.36
C THR A 125 -5.80 -12.09 4.36
N LEU A 126 -6.60 -11.45 3.51
CA LEU A 126 -8.05 -11.64 3.40
C LEU A 126 -8.49 -13.11 3.27
N PRO A 127 -7.86 -13.96 2.45
CA PRO A 127 -8.27 -15.36 2.32
C PRO A 127 -8.05 -16.15 3.59
N ILE A 128 -6.94 -15.91 4.28
CA ILE A 128 -6.60 -16.57 5.55
C ILE A 128 -7.61 -16.14 6.62
N LEU A 129 -7.95 -14.84 6.66
CA LEU A 129 -8.97 -14.33 7.59
C LEU A 129 -10.33 -14.98 7.35
N LEU A 130 -10.74 -15.09 6.09
CA LEU A 130 -12.03 -15.67 5.73
C LEU A 130 -12.14 -17.18 6.02
N VAL A 131 -11.09 -17.96 5.77
CA VAL A 131 -11.11 -19.41 6.02
C VAL A 131 -11.09 -19.72 7.52
N ASN A 132 -10.32 -18.95 8.31
CA ASN A 132 -10.16 -19.22 9.74
C ASN A 132 -11.25 -18.58 10.60
N PHE A 133 -11.57 -17.31 10.35
CA PHE A 133 -12.50 -16.54 11.18
C PHE A 133 -13.90 -16.42 10.55
N GLY A 134 -14.06 -16.64 9.24
CA GLY A 134 -15.36 -16.52 8.56
C GLY A 134 -15.94 -15.11 8.58
N GLN A 135 -15.14 -14.10 8.95
CA GLN A 135 -15.55 -12.71 9.10
C GLN A 135 -14.60 -11.81 8.31
N PHE A 136 -15.14 -10.77 7.70
CA PHE A 136 -14.35 -9.76 7.01
C PHE A 136 -14.75 -8.35 7.43
N SER A 137 -13.76 -7.53 7.79
CA SER A 137 -13.94 -6.13 8.17
C SER A 137 -13.52 -5.18 7.05
N TRP A 138 -14.50 -4.69 6.28
CA TRP A 138 -14.25 -3.76 5.17
C TRP A 138 -13.70 -2.40 5.64
N LEU A 139 -13.99 -2.00 6.88
CA LEU A 139 -13.57 -0.71 7.43
C LEU A 139 -12.22 -0.76 8.17
N SER A 140 -11.60 -1.93 8.32
CA SER A 140 -10.26 -2.07 8.92
C SER A 140 -9.20 -1.11 8.34
N PRO A 141 -9.06 -0.90 7.02
CA PRO A 141 -8.05 0.04 6.52
C PRO A 141 -8.31 1.48 6.94
N LEU A 142 -9.57 1.88 7.09
CA LEU A 142 -9.93 3.22 7.53
C LEU A 142 -9.61 3.42 9.02
N VAL A 143 -9.98 2.45 9.86
CA VAL A 143 -9.68 2.47 11.30
C VAL A 143 -8.17 2.54 11.52
N ASN A 144 -7.39 1.75 10.78
CA ASN A 144 -5.93 1.74 10.88
C ASN A 144 -5.32 3.11 10.58
N ILE A 145 -5.84 3.89 9.63
CA ILE A 145 -5.31 5.23 9.35
C ILE A 145 -5.48 6.17 10.55
N LEU A 146 -6.62 6.08 11.25
CA LEU A 146 -6.91 6.94 12.41
C LEU A 146 -6.16 6.47 13.67
N VAL A 147 -5.97 5.16 13.80
CA VAL A 147 -5.46 4.52 15.00
C VAL A 147 -3.93 4.35 14.99
N LEU A 148 -3.33 3.96 13.85
CA LEU A 148 -1.89 3.67 13.76
C LEU A 148 -0.96 4.82 14.19
N PRO A 149 -1.26 6.11 13.93
CA PRO A 149 -0.42 7.20 14.42
C PRO A 149 -0.37 7.30 15.94
N ILE A 150 -1.41 6.77 16.62
CA ILE A 150 -1.62 6.93 18.05
C ILE A 150 -1.06 5.72 18.83
N ILE A 151 -1.07 4.52 18.23
CA ILE A 151 -0.61 3.29 18.88
C ILE A 151 0.82 3.40 19.45
N PRO A 152 1.85 3.84 18.70
CA PRO A 152 3.21 3.90 19.24
C PRO A 152 3.32 4.83 20.45
N SER A 153 2.61 5.97 20.40
CA SER A 153 2.54 6.94 21.48
C SER A 153 1.85 6.35 22.71
N LEU A 154 0.73 5.63 22.53
CA LEU A 154 0.04 4.94 23.62
C LEU A 154 0.91 3.85 24.25
N MET A 155 1.63 3.07 23.45
CA MET A 155 2.51 2.01 23.95
C MET A 155 3.69 2.59 24.75
N ALA A 156 4.34 3.64 24.23
CA ALA A 156 5.46 4.28 24.91
C ALA A 156 5.02 4.93 26.24
N LEU A 157 3.93 5.70 26.21
CA LEU A 157 3.40 6.37 27.41
C LEU A 157 2.82 5.36 28.41
N GLY A 158 2.17 4.29 27.94
CA GLY A 158 1.64 3.22 28.80
C GLY A 158 2.75 2.44 29.50
N LEU A 159 3.84 2.15 28.80
CA LEU A 159 5.03 1.55 29.42
C LEU A 159 5.67 2.51 30.43
N ALA A 160 5.85 3.78 30.08
CA ALA A 160 6.38 4.79 30.99
C ALA A 160 5.51 4.91 32.26
N LEU A 161 4.19 4.94 32.12
CA LEU A 161 3.26 4.98 33.23
C LEU A 161 3.35 3.74 34.12
N SER A 162 3.50 2.55 33.52
CA SER A 162 3.68 1.30 34.27
C SER A 162 4.96 1.31 35.10
N VAL A 163 6.06 1.85 34.56
CA VAL A 163 7.34 1.99 35.29
C VAL A 163 7.26 3.06 36.38
N LEU A 164 6.72 4.24 36.05
CA LEU A 164 6.58 5.35 37.00
C LEU A 164 5.62 5.00 38.15
N SER A 165 4.67 4.09 37.94
CA SER A 165 3.74 3.63 38.97
C SER A 165 4.45 2.98 40.16
N PHE A 166 5.62 2.39 39.95
CA PHE A 166 6.44 1.82 41.03
C PHE A 166 7.27 2.89 41.76
N VAL A 167 7.59 4.01 41.10
CA VAL A 167 8.46 5.05 41.64
C VAL A 167 7.67 6.07 42.45
N SER A 168 6.57 6.58 41.89
CA SER A 168 5.76 7.60 42.55
C SER A 168 4.35 7.69 41.96
N ARG A 169 3.34 7.69 42.84
CA ARG A 169 1.94 7.90 42.49
C ARG A 169 1.70 9.27 41.83
N PHE A 170 2.42 10.31 42.27
CA PHE A 170 2.22 11.68 41.80
C PHE A 170 2.58 11.84 40.32
N PHE A 171 3.80 11.44 39.93
CA PHE A 171 4.24 11.51 38.53
C PHE A 171 3.40 10.63 37.61
N SER A 172 2.98 9.46 38.10
CA SER A 172 2.09 8.56 37.36
C SER A 172 0.74 9.20 37.08
N GLN A 173 0.20 9.97 38.03
CA GLN A 173 -1.08 10.67 37.87
C GLN A 173 -1.00 11.80 36.84
N VAL A 174 0.10 12.55 36.81
CA VAL A 174 0.34 13.59 35.80
C VAL A 174 0.41 12.95 34.41
N LEU A 175 1.19 11.86 34.26
CA LEU A 175 1.31 11.16 32.98
C LEU A 175 -0.02 10.51 32.55
N ALA A 176 -0.80 9.98 33.51
CA ALA A 176 -2.13 9.43 33.25
C ALA A 176 -3.09 10.48 32.68
N TRP A 177 -2.99 11.73 33.14
CA TRP A 177 -3.82 12.82 32.62
C TRP A 177 -3.53 13.12 31.15
N PHE A 178 -2.27 12.98 30.71
CA PHE A 178 -1.89 13.07 29.30
C PHE A 178 -2.27 11.83 28.49
N LEU A 179 -2.21 10.64 29.08
CA LEU A 179 -2.59 9.39 28.41
C LEU A 179 -4.11 9.26 28.22
N TRP A 180 -4.90 9.76 29.17
CA TRP A 180 -6.36 9.64 29.19
C TRP A 180 -7.06 10.16 27.93
N PRO A 181 -6.80 11.37 27.40
CA PRO A 181 -7.44 11.84 26.17
C PRO A 181 -7.04 11.01 24.95
N LEU A 182 -5.78 10.57 24.88
CA LEU A 182 -5.26 9.76 23.78
C LEU A 182 -5.93 8.37 23.76
N LEU A 183 -6.11 7.79 24.95
CA LEU A 183 -6.80 6.51 25.13
C LEU A 183 -8.30 6.64 24.86
N THR A 184 -8.93 7.72 25.34
CA THR A 184 -10.36 8.00 25.11
C THR A 184 -10.64 8.20 23.63
N TRP A 185 -9.75 8.88 22.90
CA TRP A 185 -9.84 8.99 21.45
C TRP A 185 -9.76 7.60 20.78
N PHE A 186 -8.76 6.80 21.14
CA PHE A 186 -8.59 5.44 20.58
C PHE A 186 -9.85 4.59 20.81
N VAL A 187 -10.31 4.49 22.07
CA VAL A 187 -11.50 3.70 22.42
C VAL A 187 -12.76 4.29 21.78
N GLY A 188 -12.88 5.62 21.74
CA GLY A 188 -13.99 6.32 21.10
C GLY A 188 -14.09 6.01 19.62
N VAL A 189 -12.96 6.06 18.89
CA VAL A 189 -12.89 5.68 17.48
C VAL A 189 -13.28 4.20 17.29
N VAL A 190 -12.66 3.30 18.06
CA VAL A 190 -12.92 1.85 17.93
C VAL A 190 -14.38 1.51 18.25
N ASN A 191 -14.96 2.09 19.30
CA ASN A 191 -16.36 1.88 19.66
C ASN A 191 -17.30 2.50 18.64
N TRP A 192 -17.01 3.71 18.15
CA TRP A 192 -17.85 4.36 17.12
C TRP A 192 -18.00 3.48 15.89
N PHE A 193 -16.89 2.91 15.43
CA PHE A 193 -16.92 1.92 14.36
C PHE A 193 -17.60 0.64 14.86
N GLY A 194 -17.21 0.07 16.01
CA GLY A 194 -17.76 -1.19 16.53
C GLY A 194 -19.28 -1.28 16.69
N HIS A 195 -19.98 -0.15 16.94
CA HIS A 195 -21.45 -0.14 17.01
C HIS A 195 -22.13 -0.41 15.66
N TRP A 196 -21.43 -0.21 14.55
CA TRP A 196 -21.99 -0.45 13.22
C TRP A 196 -21.82 -1.95 12.89
N SER A 197 -22.85 -2.73 13.22
CA SER A 197 -22.90 -4.19 13.00
C SER A 197 -22.66 -4.63 11.55
N TRP A 198 -22.76 -3.72 10.58
CA TRP A 198 -22.46 -3.97 9.17
C TRP A 198 -20.95 -4.03 8.86
N ILE A 199 -20.09 -3.76 9.83
CA ILE A 199 -18.64 -3.72 9.61
C ILE A 199 -18.04 -5.11 9.48
N SER A 200 -18.53 -6.08 10.22
CA SER A 200 -18.08 -7.47 10.15
C SER A 200 -19.15 -8.30 9.46
N TRP A 201 -18.98 -8.53 8.16
CA TRP A 201 -19.83 -9.49 7.46
C TRP A 201 -19.37 -10.89 7.83
N GLU A 202 -20.28 -11.67 8.43
CA GLU A 202 -20.09 -13.10 8.67
C GLU A 202 -20.41 -13.84 7.37
N VAL A 203 -19.36 -14.15 6.61
CA VAL A 203 -19.46 -14.85 5.31
C VAL A 203 -19.63 -16.37 5.53
N GLY A 204 -19.47 -16.83 6.77
CA GLY A 204 -19.42 -18.24 7.12
C GLY A 204 -18.04 -18.85 6.83
N LYS A 205 -17.80 -20.05 7.37
CA LYS A 205 -16.52 -20.75 7.15
C LYS A 205 -16.41 -21.17 5.69
N LEU A 206 -15.58 -20.45 4.93
CA LEU A 206 -15.26 -20.81 3.55
C LEU A 206 -14.29 -21.99 3.51
N SER A 207 -14.48 -22.88 2.53
CA SER A 207 -13.57 -24.00 2.31
C SER A 207 -12.17 -23.51 1.92
N GLY A 208 -11.12 -24.19 2.40
CA GLY A 208 -9.72 -23.84 2.13
C GLY A 208 -9.34 -23.79 0.64
N TRP A 209 -10.09 -24.48 -0.23
CA TRP A 209 -9.93 -24.40 -1.68
C TRP A 209 -10.11 -22.98 -2.24
N TRP A 210 -10.99 -22.17 -1.64
CA TRP A 210 -11.19 -20.78 -2.05
C TRP A 210 -9.95 -19.93 -1.79
N ALA A 211 -9.24 -20.17 -0.69
CA ALA A 211 -7.98 -19.48 -0.41
C ALA A 211 -6.90 -19.86 -1.44
N GLY A 212 -6.77 -21.15 -1.77
CA GLY A 212 -5.85 -21.61 -2.82
C GLY A 212 -6.16 -20.99 -4.18
N GLY A 213 -7.43 -20.98 -4.60
CA GLY A 213 -7.87 -20.36 -5.84
C GLY A 213 -7.61 -18.85 -5.87
N TYR A 214 -7.86 -18.14 -4.77
CA TYR A 214 -7.57 -16.72 -4.65
C TYR A 214 -6.08 -16.41 -4.76
N TYR A 215 -5.21 -17.16 -4.08
CA TYR A 215 -3.75 -16.96 -4.20
C TYR A 215 -3.25 -17.27 -5.61
N LEU A 216 -3.75 -18.32 -6.26
CA LEU A 216 -3.44 -18.59 -7.66
C LEU A 216 -3.89 -17.44 -8.58
N PHE A 217 -5.08 -16.89 -8.35
CA PHE A 217 -5.58 -15.73 -9.08
C PHE A 217 -4.70 -14.49 -8.87
N LEU A 218 -4.29 -14.21 -7.63
CA LEU A 218 -3.37 -13.11 -7.34
C LEU A 218 -2.02 -13.29 -8.04
N ILE A 219 -1.42 -14.48 -7.95
CA ILE A 219 -0.16 -14.80 -8.62
C ILE A 219 -0.31 -14.66 -10.14
N PHE A 220 -1.40 -15.17 -10.71
CA PHE A 220 -1.70 -15.03 -12.14
C PHE A 220 -1.84 -13.57 -12.56
N MET A 221 -2.62 -12.77 -11.83
CA MET A 221 -2.80 -11.35 -12.09
C MET A 221 -1.47 -10.59 -12.01
N MET A 222 -0.63 -10.96 -11.05
CA MET A 222 0.68 -10.38 -10.84
C MET A 222 1.65 -10.71 -11.97
N ASN A 223 1.66 -11.97 -12.42
CA ASN A 223 2.54 -12.45 -13.46
C ASN A 223 2.01 -12.16 -14.87
N ARG A 224 0.72 -11.80 -15.03
CA ARG A 224 0.08 -11.46 -16.31
C ARG A 224 0.87 -10.45 -17.13
N ARG A 225 1.51 -9.45 -16.51
CA ARG A 225 2.30 -8.45 -17.24
C ARG A 225 3.65 -8.97 -17.73
N ARG A 226 4.33 -9.80 -16.92
CA ARG A 226 5.58 -10.47 -17.32
C ARG A 226 5.30 -11.55 -18.37
N PHE A 227 4.18 -12.25 -18.22
CA PHE A 227 3.68 -13.27 -19.14
C PHE A 227 3.26 -12.63 -20.48
N LEU A 228 2.42 -11.59 -20.47
CA LEU A 228 2.05 -10.86 -21.69
C LEU A 228 3.26 -10.19 -22.36
N ALA A 229 4.25 -9.70 -21.62
CA ALA A 229 5.48 -9.18 -22.21
C ALA A 229 6.38 -10.26 -22.84
N ARG A 230 6.31 -11.52 -22.36
CA ARG A 230 6.99 -12.68 -22.98
C ARG A 230 6.23 -13.23 -24.18
N VAL A 231 4.90 -13.27 -24.12
CA VAL A 231 4.02 -13.85 -25.16
C VAL A 231 3.72 -12.86 -26.28
N PHE A 232 3.59 -11.57 -25.97
CA PHE A 232 3.40 -10.48 -26.93
C PHE A 232 4.50 -9.43 -26.75
N PRO A 233 5.67 -9.60 -27.41
CA PRO A 233 6.70 -8.58 -27.38
C PRO A 233 6.13 -7.25 -27.95
N PRO A 234 6.42 -6.10 -27.32
CA PRO A 234 5.88 -4.82 -27.74
C PRO A 234 6.27 -4.52 -29.20
N LYS A 235 5.28 -4.10 -30.02
CA LYS A 235 5.44 -3.68 -31.43
C LYS A 235 6.40 -2.48 -31.63
N THR A 236 7.05 -1.99 -30.58
CA THR A 236 8.03 -0.89 -30.62
C THR A 236 9.32 -1.25 -31.34
N LYS A 237 9.70 -2.55 -31.42
CA LYS A 237 10.83 -2.97 -32.28
C LYS A 237 10.55 -2.74 -33.78
N ILE A 238 9.32 -2.94 -34.22
CA ILE A 238 8.91 -2.70 -35.62
C ILE A 238 8.83 -1.19 -35.90
N ALA A 239 8.28 -0.41 -34.96
CA ALA A 239 8.20 1.06 -35.09
C ALA A 239 9.58 1.74 -35.11
N LYS A 240 10.54 1.32 -34.27
CA LYS A 240 11.93 1.84 -34.31
C LYS A 240 12.66 1.47 -35.59
N CYS A 241 12.44 0.26 -36.12
CA CYS A 241 13.03 -0.16 -37.40
C CYS A 241 12.43 0.63 -38.58
N CYS A 242 11.12 0.87 -38.56
CA CYS A 242 10.41 1.65 -39.59
C CYS A 242 10.78 3.14 -39.55
N ALA A 243 10.91 3.73 -38.36
CA ALA A 243 11.37 5.12 -38.20
C ALA A 243 12.82 5.32 -38.63
N LYS A 244 13.72 4.36 -38.33
CA LYS A 244 15.11 4.39 -38.78
C LYS A 244 15.21 4.32 -40.31
N LYS A 245 14.44 3.43 -40.95
CA LYS A 245 14.37 3.33 -42.43
C LYS A 245 13.78 4.58 -43.09
N LEU A 246 12.86 5.28 -42.44
CA LEU A 246 12.30 6.54 -42.95
C LEU A 246 13.33 7.68 -42.87
N TYR A 247 14.08 7.77 -41.76
CA TYR A 247 15.09 8.80 -41.55
C TYR A 247 16.29 8.66 -42.50
N GLU A 248 16.75 7.42 -42.76
CA GLU A 248 17.79 7.14 -43.76
C GLU A 248 17.37 7.46 -45.21
N ARG A 249 16.06 7.45 -45.50
CA ARG A 249 15.53 7.87 -46.81
C ARG A 249 15.43 9.38 -46.98
N ILE A 250 15.19 10.12 -45.90
CA ILE A 250 15.02 11.58 -45.93
C ILE A 250 16.37 12.31 -45.90
N GLY A 251 17.41 11.69 -45.31
CA GLY A 251 18.77 12.27 -45.29
C GLY A 251 19.61 12.06 -46.55
N ASN A 252 19.05 11.46 -47.60
CA ASN A 252 19.75 11.10 -48.85
C ASN A 252 19.04 11.65 -50.11
N SER A 253 18.20 12.68 -49.96
CA SER A 253 17.55 13.45 -51.03
C SER A 253 17.81 14.93 -50.80
#